data_AF-A0A9J9ES31-F1
#
_entry.id   AF-A0A9J9ES31-F1
#
_cell.length_a   1.000
_cell.length_b   1.000
_cell.length_c   1.000
_cell.angle_alpha   90.00
_cell.angle_beta   90.00
_cell.angle_gamma   90.00
#
_symmetry.space_group_name_H-M   'P 1'
#
loop_
_entity.id
_entity.type
_entity.pdbx_description
1 polymer ?
#
loop_
_entity_poly.entity_id
_entity_poly.type
_entity_poly.pdbx_seq_one_letter_code
_entity_poly.pdbx_strand_id
1 'polypeptide(L)'
;MKHLKSITAIVLFSAALTGCQSNIDKIGQEHAKEVIKWQELARYAGNELKYLGLTVTAGVQIEQTVDETTYSIINVHLDRNTNNTEIDLLSPEFAEKLACGAECHRLSIYNASFATPETQLTHFFLEQEGRFFEFYGRLTLLNETLAYYRKSSPDIFKQYINWMVSQQLSFDSLSEFFDYLDTYITEDKLLAFSKNGFISPVQDRLSPAFLDDMIAALPQEQQISAVKTPDSDWQLDKLIPPTSETKLAAALPVKISVKSIDTSSADTEKRLKESKPTTVHLDTRRLTRPDQNWNSSDAKMPSEEWNVSQLTPELQFVSSSRSSIPVEEKWQQAKMRSLQVGSIACTFSDNSFGVVKEIENSNALLKVIGRTQDMVDGVKLSPKPGHLFSSNESFYFVKDSETQSYPISDIATCDIRRLKQAHWVNKVIAAN
;
A
#
# COMPACT_ATOMS: atom_id res chain seq x y z
N MET A 1 2.62 -42.18 40.01
CA MET A 1 2.86 -42.34 38.55
C MET A 1 1.74 -41.85 37.63
N LYS A 2 0.44 -41.89 38.01
CA LYS A 2 -0.66 -41.41 37.13
C LYS A 2 -0.64 -39.89 36.86
N HIS A 3 -0.27 -39.06 37.84
CA HIS A 3 -0.22 -37.60 37.68
C HIS A 3 0.91 -37.10 36.77
N LEU A 4 2.03 -37.83 36.67
CA LEU A 4 3.16 -37.43 35.82
C LEU A 4 2.80 -37.52 34.32
N LYS A 5 2.04 -38.56 33.92
CA LYS A 5 1.59 -38.74 32.53
C LYS A 5 0.59 -37.66 32.07
N SER A 6 -0.22 -37.14 32.99
CA SER A 6 -1.20 -36.08 32.67
C SER A 6 -0.55 -34.73 32.42
N ILE A 7 0.51 -34.40 33.17
CA ILE A 7 1.24 -33.13 33.00
C ILE A 7 1.99 -33.13 31.66
N THR A 8 2.61 -34.25 31.27
CA THR A 8 3.33 -34.34 29.99
C THR A 8 2.39 -34.18 28.79
N ALA A 9 1.16 -34.72 28.86
CA ALA A 9 0.16 -34.56 27.80
C ALA A 9 -0.30 -33.10 27.64
N ILE A 10 -0.48 -32.38 28.76
CA ILE A 10 -0.88 -30.97 28.74
C ILE A 10 0.24 -30.09 28.17
N VAL A 11 1.49 -30.35 28.52
CA VAL A 11 2.65 -29.61 27.98
C VAL A 11 2.84 -29.86 26.48
N LEU A 12 2.67 -31.10 26.02
CA LEU A 12 2.71 -31.42 24.58
C LEU A 12 1.57 -30.78 23.80
N PHE A 13 0.36 -30.73 24.36
CA PHE A 13 -0.78 -30.09 23.71
C PHE A 13 -0.65 -28.58 23.65
N SER A 14 -0.13 -27.94 24.71
CA SER A 14 0.14 -26.50 24.72
C SER A 14 1.30 -26.10 23.79
N ALA A 15 2.33 -26.92 23.66
CA ALA A 15 3.40 -26.71 22.68
C ALA A 15 2.92 -26.88 21.21
N ALA A 16 1.92 -27.72 20.96
CA ALA A 16 1.33 -27.87 19.62
C ALA A 16 0.46 -26.66 19.24
N LEU A 17 -0.23 -26.04 20.20
CA LEU A 17 -1.11 -24.89 19.96
C LEU A 17 -0.33 -23.59 19.68
N THR A 18 0.86 -23.40 20.26
CA THR A 18 1.67 -22.20 20.00
C THR A 18 2.29 -22.17 18.60
N GLY A 19 2.51 -23.33 17.98
CA GLY A 19 3.06 -23.43 16.62
C GLY A 19 2.10 -23.00 15.50
N CYS A 20 0.78 -23.00 15.74
CA CYS A 20 -0.20 -22.60 14.73
C CYS A 20 -0.34 -21.08 14.62
N GLN A 21 -0.17 -20.33 15.70
CA GLN A 21 -0.28 -18.87 15.68
C GLN A 21 0.88 -18.20 14.93
N SER A 22 2.10 -18.73 15.04
CA SER A 22 3.27 -18.13 14.41
C SER A 22 3.22 -18.10 12.87
N ASN A 23 2.54 -19.07 12.25
CA ASN A 23 2.45 -19.12 10.78
C ASN A 23 1.47 -18.08 10.23
N ILE A 24 0.33 -17.87 10.90
CA ILE A 24 -0.67 -16.87 10.46
C ILE A 24 -0.09 -15.46 10.57
N ASP A 25 0.60 -15.16 11.68
CA ASP A 25 1.26 -13.86 11.86
C ASP A 25 2.34 -13.62 10.79
N LYS A 26 3.12 -14.66 10.46
CA LYS A 26 4.12 -14.59 9.40
C LYS A 26 3.49 -14.31 8.03
N ILE A 27 2.42 -15.02 7.68
CA ILE A 27 1.68 -14.80 6.42
C ILE A 27 1.08 -13.40 6.38
N GLY A 28 0.52 -12.92 7.50
CA GLY A 28 0.01 -11.56 7.61
C GLY A 28 1.11 -10.52 7.37
N GLN A 29 2.29 -10.72 7.94
CA GLN A 29 3.45 -9.84 7.72
C GLN A 29 3.94 -9.86 6.27
N GLU A 30 3.98 -11.03 5.63
CA GLU A 30 4.34 -11.18 4.21
C GLU A 30 3.30 -10.48 3.31
N HIS A 31 2.01 -10.68 3.56
CA HIS A 31 0.94 -9.96 2.89
C HIS A 31 1.09 -8.45 3.02
N ALA A 32 1.27 -7.95 4.24
CA ALA A 32 1.44 -6.53 4.51
C ALA A 32 2.64 -5.92 3.78
N LYS A 33 3.74 -6.67 3.73
CA LYS A 33 4.96 -6.25 3.04
C LYS A 33 4.71 -6.09 1.54
N GLU A 34 4.02 -7.03 0.91
CA GLU A 34 3.73 -6.94 -0.53
C GLU A 34 2.68 -5.86 -0.84
N VAL A 35 1.67 -5.67 0.02
CA VAL A 35 0.74 -4.52 -0.06
C VAL A 35 1.50 -3.19 -0.03
N ILE A 36 2.34 -2.99 0.99
CA ILE A 36 3.11 -1.74 1.16
C ILE A 36 4.01 -1.53 -0.05
N LYS A 37 4.66 -2.59 -0.54
CA LYS A 37 5.50 -2.52 -1.73
C LYS A 37 4.71 -2.06 -2.95
N TRP A 38 3.51 -2.60 -3.18
CA TRP A 38 2.65 -2.15 -4.28
C TRP A 38 2.22 -0.69 -4.11
N GLN A 39 1.78 -0.29 -2.91
CA GLN A 39 1.42 1.10 -2.60
C GLN A 39 2.61 2.06 -2.82
N GLU A 40 3.82 1.65 -2.47
CA GLU A 40 5.03 2.43 -2.69
C GLU A 40 5.40 2.55 -4.18
N LEU A 41 5.19 1.50 -4.98
CA LEU A 41 5.34 1.59 -6.44
C LEU A 41 4.36 2.60 -7.04
N ALA A 42 3.09 2.55 -6.63
CA ALA A 42 2.07 3.51 -7.06
C ALA A 42 2.41 4.94 -6.64
N ARG A 43 2.90 5.13 -5.41
CA ARG A 43 3.35 6.43 -4.91
C ARG A 43 4.55 6.96 -5.68
N TYR A 44 5.53 6.10 -5.97
CA TYR A 44 6.73 6.47 -6.71
C TYR A 44 6.41 6.93 -8.13
N ALA A 45 5.45 6.27 -8.79
CA ALA A 45 5.07 6.59 -10.15
C ALA A 45 4.51 8.01 -10.33
N GLY A 46 4.04 8.63 -9.24
CA GLY A 46 3.47 9.98 -9.23
C GLY A 46 1.94 9.99 -9.34
N ASN A 47 1.37 11.19 -9.40
CA ASN A 47 -0.05 11.40 -9.17
C ASN A 47 -0.71 12.42 -10.11
N GLU A 48 -0.15 12.67 -11.30
CA GLU A 48 -0.74 13.65 -12.24
C GLU A 48 -2.12 13.24 -12.72
N LEU A 49 -2.36 11.96 -13.03
CA LEU A 49 -3.70 11.45 -13.32
C LEU A 49 -4.67 11.70 -12.14
N LYS A 50 -4.24 11.49 -10.89
CA LYS A 50 -5.08 11.80 -9.71
C LYS A 50 -5.37 13.29 -9.57
N TYR A 51 -4.41 14.17 -9.86
CA TYR A 51 -4.64 15.62 -9.86
C TYR A 51 -5.68 16.05 -10.90
N LEU A 52 -5.86 15.27 -11.97
CA LEU A 52 -6.92 15.47 -12.97
C LEU A 52 -8.27 14.85 -12.54
N GLY A 53 -8.34 14.29 -11.32
CA GLY A 53 -9.50 13.58 -10.81
C GLY A 53 -9.80 12.30 -11.56
N LEU A 54 -8.74 11.58 -11.95
CA LEU A 54 -8.81 10.30 -12.66
C LEU A 54 -8.27 9.17 -11.80
N THR A 55 -8.75 7.97 -12.10
CA THR A 55 -8.33 6.69 -11.56
C THR A 55 -8.02 5.74 -12.70
N VAL A 56 -7.08 4.81 -12.48
CA VAL A 56 -6.83 3.71 -13.42
C VAL A 56 -7.29 2.45 -12.74
N THR A 57 -8.45 1.96 -13.13
CA THR A 57 -9.10 0.79 -12.52
C THR A 57 -8.78 -0.45 -13.33
N ALA A 58 -8.62 -1.58 -12.65
CA ALA A 58 -8.44 -2.86 -13.30
C ALA A 58 -9.10 -4.00 -12.50
N GLY A 59 -9.68 -4.94 -13.23
CA GLY A 59 -10.15 -6.21 -12.71
C GLY A 59 -9.01 -7.22 -12.57
N VAL A 60 -9.22 -8.20 -11.68
CA VAL A 60 -8.33 -9.35 -11.55
C VAL A 60 -9.10 -10.59 -11.98
N GLN A 61 -8.55 -11.33 -12.93
CA GLN A 61 -9.05 -12.63 -13.36
C GLN A 61 -8.23 -13.72 -12.68
N ILE A 62 -8.91 -14.78 -12.25
CA ILE A 62 -8.29 -15.98 -11.68
C ILE A 62 -8.67 -17.19 -12.52
N GLU A 63 -7.66 -17.93 -12.98
CA GLU A 63 -7.84 -19.19 -13.69
C GLU A 63 -7.31 -20.32 -12.80
N GLN A 64 -8.20 -21.22 -12.39
CA GLN A 64 -7.86 -22.37 -11.56
C GLN A 64 -7.87 -23.63 -12.41
N THR A 65 -6.71 -24.25 -12.57
CA THR A 65 -6.56 -25.59 -13.10
C THR A 65 -6.37 -26.58 -11.94
N VAL A 66 -6.30 -27.88 -12.24
CA VAL A 66 -6.09 -28.92 -11.23
C VAL A 66 -4.75 -28.74 -10.50
N ASP A 67 -3.74 -28.22 -11.21
CA ASP A 67 -2.36 -28.17 -10.74
C ASP A 67 -1.87 -26.75 -10.43
N GLU A 68 -2.54 -25.72 -10.96
CA GLU A 68 -2.05 -24.35 -10.93
C GLU A 68 -3.19 -23.33 -10.84
N THR A 69 -2.96 -22.26 -10.08
CA THR A 69 -3.81 -21.06 -10.06
C THR A 69 -3.01 -19.92 -10.65
N THR A 70 -3.49 -19.31 -11.73
CA THR A 70 -2.86 -18.16 -12.35
C THR A 70 -3.76 -16.93 -12.23
N TYR A 71 -3.13 -15.76 -12.20
CA TYR A 71 -3.82 -14.49 -12.13
C TYR A 71 -3.46 -13.60 -13.31
N SER A 72 -4.44 -12.87 -13.82
CA SER A 72 -4.23 -11.87 -14.86
C SER A 72 -4.98 -10.58 -14.55
N ILE A 73 -4.49 -9.47 -15.08
CA ILE A 73 -5.14 -8.17 -15.01
C ILE A 73 -5.97 -8.00 -16.27
N ILE A 74 -7.24 -7.67 -16.10
CA ILE A 74 -8.21 -7.48 -17.18
C ILE A 74 -9.02 -6.20 -16.95
N ASN A 75 -9.80 -5.79 -17.95
CA ASN A 75 -10.68 -4.63 -17.88
C ASN A 75 -9.98 -3.38 -17.35
N VAL A 76 -8.77 -3.10 -17.82
CA VAL A 76 -8.03 -1.90 -17.45
C VAL A 76 -8.71 -0.72 -18.11
N HIS A 77 -9.03 0.33 -17.36
CA HIS A 77 -9.67 1.52 -17.91
C HIS A 77 -9.34 2.79 -17.12
N LEU A 78 -9.59 3.93 -17.76
CA LEU A 78 -9.45 5.25 -17.16
C LEU A 78 -10.84 5.77 -16.77
N ASP A 79 -11.04 6.04 -15.48
CA ASP A 79 -12.32 6.52 -14.94
C ASP A 79 -12.09 7.74 -14.02
N ARG A 80 -13.17 8.33 -13.52
CA ARG A 80 -13.22 9.30 -12.43
C ARG A 80 -13.71 8.69 -11.13
N ASN A 81 -14.34 7.52 -11.20
CA ASN A 81 -14.90 6.83 -10.06
C ASN A 81 -14.17 5.51 -9.81
N THR A 82 -14.04 5.14 -8.55
CA THR A 82 -13.55 3.81 -8.18
C THR A 82 -14.74 2.88 -7.99
N ASN A 83 -14.61 1.66 -8.51
CA ASN A 83 -15.49 0.56 -8.13
C ASN A 83 -14.93 -0.15 -6.89
N ASN A 84 -15.81 -0.66 -6.03
CA ASN A 84 -15.42 -1.41 -4.84
C ASN A 84 -14.76 -2.75 -5.20
N THR A 85 -15.07 -3.36 -6.35
CA THR A 85 -14.54 -4.69 -6.73
C THR A 85 -13.20 -4.65 -7.46
N GLU A 86 -12.91 -3.57 -8.19
CA GLU A 86 -11.72 -3.40 -9.03
C GLU A 86 -10.64 -2.59 -8.33
N ILE A 87 -9.38 -2.83 -8.67
CA ILE A 87 -8.23 -2.19 -8.03
C ILE A 87 -8.00 -0.82 -8.70
N ASP A 88 -7.96 0.26 -7.92
CA ASP A 88 -7.39 1.53 -8.37
C ASP A 88 -5.86 1.40 -8.37
N LEU A 89 -5.26 1.22 -9.54
CA LEU A 89 -3.83 1.07 -9.71
C LEU A 89 -3.06 2.34 -9.32
N LEU A 90 -3.71 3.49 -9.23
CA LEU A 90 -3.07 4.71 -8.74
C LEU A 90 -3.08 4.78 -7.21
N SER A 91 -4.10 4.22 -6.55
CA SER A 91 -4.29 4.20 -5.08
C SER A 91 -4.67 2.78 -4.62
N PRO A 92 -3.75 1.81 -4.68
CA PRO A 92 -4.13 0.43 -4.42
C PRO A 92 -4.59 0.22 -2.97
N GLU A 93 -5.83 -0.25 -2.84
CA GLU A 93 -6.50 -0.68 -1.61
C GLU A 93 -7.22 -2.01 -1.90
N PHE A 94 -7.08 -3.00 -1.02
CA PHE A 94 -7.43 -4.40 -1.30
C PHE A 94 -8.54 -5.00 -0.42
N ALA A 95 -8.98 -4.29 0.62
CA ALA A 95 -9.90 -4.84 1.65
C ALA A 95 -11.19 -5.48 1.08
N GLU A 96 -11.68 -5.01 -0.07
CA GLU A 96 -12.91 -5.50 -0.71
C GLU A 96 -12.71 -5.93 -2.18
N LYS A 97 -11.45 -6.05 -2.62
CA LYS A 97 -11.13 -6.35 -4.01
C LYS A 97 -11.25 -7.83 -4.31
N LEU A 98 -11.72 -8.13 -5.52
CA LEU A 98 -12.06 -9.48 -5.95
C LEU A 98 -11.17 -9.93 -7.11
N ALA A 99 -10.82 -11.21 -7.12
CA ALA A 99 -10.38 -11.93 -8.30
C ALA A 99 -11.53 -12.82 -8.79
N CYS A 100 -11.89 -12.72 -10.07
CA CYS A 100 -13.06 -13.39 -10.63
C CYS A 100 -12.68 -14.38 -11.73
N GLY A 101 -13.18 -15.60 -11.62
CA GLY A 101 -13.17 -16.63 -12.65
C GLY A 101 -14.60 -17.14 -12.86
N ALA A 102 -14.83 -18.44 -12.67
CA ALA A 102 -16.20 -18.97 -12.55
C ALA A 102 -16.94 -18.44 -11.31
N GLU A 103 -16.18 -18.20 -10.23
CA GLU A 103 -16.63 -17.54 -9.00
C GLU A 103 -15.69 -16.37 -8.69
N CYS A 104 -16.15 -15.43 -7.85
CA CYS A 104 -15.32 -14.32 -7.37
C CYS A 104 -14.86 -14.57 -5.94
N HIS A 105 -13.56 -14.41 -5.70
CA HIS A 105 -12.93 -14.56 -4.39
C HIS A 105 -12.27 -13.25 -3.96
N ARG A 106 -12.26 -12.96 -2.66
CA ARG A 106 -11.54 -11.78 -2.14
C ARG A 106 -10.04 -12.02 -2.18
N LEU A 107 -9.30 -11.02 -2.64
CA LEU A 107 -7.84 -11.08 -2.72
C LEU A 107 -7.16 -11.23 -1.35
N SER A 108 -7.80 -10.76 -0.27
CA SER A 108 -7.28 -10.89 1.10
C SER A 108 -7.45 -12.29 1.71
N ILE A 109 -8.08 -13.25 1.02
CA ILE A 109 -8.29 -14.60 1.54
C ILE A 109 -6.98 -15.39 1.51
N TYR A 110 -6.70 -16.06 2.63
CA TYR A 110 -5.63 -17.05 2.77
C TYR A 110 -5.96 -18.34 2.02
N ASN A 111 -5.00 -18.87 1.27
CA ASN A 111 -5.12 -20.14 0.56
C ASN A 111 -3.98 -21.10 0.94
N ALA A 112 -4.36 -22.18 1.63
CA ALA A 112 -3.42 -23.23 2.04
C ALA A 112 -3.02 -24.19 0.90
N SER A 113 -3.68 -24.09 -0.26
CA SER A 113 -3.46 -24.99 -1.40
C SER A 113 -2.27 -24.57 -2.27
N PHE A 114 -1.75 -23.35 -2.07
CA PHE A 114 -0.53 -22.91 -2.74
C PHE A 114 0.70 -23.68 -2.23
N ALA A 115 1.73 -23.78 -3.09
CA ALA A 115 3.00 -24.43 -2.73
C ALA A 115 3.62 -23.81 -1.48
N THR A 116 3.47 -22.50 -1.32
CA THR A 116 3.74 -21.74 -0.10
C THR A 116 2.44 -21.14 0.40
N PRO A 117 1.94 -21.52 1.60
CA PRO A 117 0.69 -20.97 2.11
C PRO A 117 0.76 -19.46 2.25
N GLU A 118 -0.11 -18.74 1.54
CA GLU A 118 -0.11 -17.28 1.45
C GLU A 118 -1.50 -16.74 1.13
N THR A 119 -1.65 -15.42 1.01
CA THR A 119 -2.91 -14.81 0.55
C THR A 119 -2.99 -14.78 -0.97
N GLN A 120 -4.20 -14.77 -1.55
CA GLN A 120 -4.37 -14.62 -3.00
C GLN A 120 -3.71 -13.35 -3.52
N LEU A 121 -3.77 -12.25 -2.77
CA LEU A 121 -3.10 -10.99 -3.11
C LEU A 121 -1.58 -11.14 -3.16
N THR A 122 -0.98 -11.82 -2.19
CA THR A 122 0.47 -12.06 -2.15
C THR A 122 0.89 -12.82 -3.39
N HIS A 123 0.20 -13.92 -3.69
CA HIS A 123 0.48 -14.74 -4.86
C HIS A 123 0.35 -13.95 -6.16
N PHE A 124 -0.78 -13.26 -6.34
CA PHE A 124 -1.04 -12.41 -7.50
C PHE A 124 0.03 -11.34 -7.70
N PHE A 125 0.41 -10.65 -6.63
CA PHE A 125 1.43 -9.60 -6.72
C PHE A 125 2.78 -10.17 -7.13
N LEU A 126 3.20 -11.32 -6.59
CA LEU A 126 4.46 -11.97 -6.96
C LEU A 126 4.45 -12.45 -8.40
N GLU A 127 3.34 -13.00 -8.88
CA GLU A 127 3.18 -13.44 -10.28
C GLU A 127 3.24 -12.25 -11.26
N GLN A 128 2.62 -11.13 -10.90
CA GLN A 128 2.52 -9.94 -11.75
C GLN A 128 3.58 -8.87 -11.47
N GLU A 129 4.55 -9.14 -10.58
CA GLU A 129 5.50 -8.14 -10.07
C GLU A 129 6.19 -7.40 -11.21
N GLY A 130 6.76 -8.14 -12.17
CA GLY A 130 7.45 -7.56 -13.32
C GLY A 130 6.56 -6.63 -14.16
N ARG A 131 5.28 -6.97 -14.33
CA ARG A 131 4.31 -6.15 -15.08
C ARG A 131 3.94 -4.89 -14.31
N PHE A 132 3.82 -4.95 -12.99
CA PHE A 132 3.62 -3.77 -12.16
C PHE A 132 4.82 -2.82 -12.23
N PHE A 133 6.04 -3.33 -12.17
CA PHE A 133 7.24 -2.51 -12.33
C PHE A 133 7.27 -1.79 -13.68
N GLU A 134 6.98 -2.51 -14.76
CA GLU A 134 6.87 -1.90 -16.10
C GLU A 134 5.78 -0.83 -16.15
N PHE A 135 4.58 -1.15 -15.64
CA PHE A 135 3.44 -0.23 -15.59
C PHE A 135 3.78 1.06 -14.85
N TYR A 136 4.30 0.97 -13.62
CA TYR A 136 4.64 2.14 -12.82
C TYR A 136 5.84 2.92 -13.39
N GLY A 137 6.76 2.24 -14.07
CA GLY A 137 7.83 2.89 -14.84
C GLY A 137 7.29 3.75 -15.98
N ARG A 138 6.41 3.19 -16.82
CA ARG A 138 5.75 3.93 -17.92
C ARG A 138 4.86 5.05 -17.39
N LEU A 139 4.15 4.83 -16.29
CA LEU A 139 3.32 5.85 -15.64
C LEU A 139 4.14 7.07 -15.19
N THR A 140 5.37 6.85 -14.71
CA THR A 140 6.26 7.94 -14.30
C THR A 140 6.58 8.86 -15.48
N LEU A 141 6.95 8.27 -16.63
CA LEU A 141 7.24 9.01 -17.85
C LEU A 141 6.00 9.73 -18.39
N LEU A 142 4.85 9.05 -18.38
CA LEU A 142 3.59 9.65 -18.77
C LEU A 142 3.25 10.86 -17.89
N ASN A 143 3.45 10.77 -16.57
CA ASN A 143 3.17 11.87 -15.65
C ASN A 143 3.98 13.14 -15.98
N GLU A 144 5.23 13.03 -16.44
CA GLU A 144 6.00 14.19 -16.89
C GLU A 144 5.33 14.88 -18.10
N THR A 145 4.87 14.09 -19.07
CA THR A 145 4.12 14.57 -20.24
C THR A 145 2.80 15.22 -19.85
N LEU A 146 2.03 14.59 -18.95
CA LEU A 146 0.75 15.13 -18.45
C LEU A 146 0.97 16.47 -17.71
N ALA A 147 2.01 16.55 -16.87
CA ALA A 147 2.37 17.76 -16.15
C ALA A 147 2.75 18.90 -17.10
N TYR A 148 3.50 18.58 -18.17
CA TYR A 148 3.84 19.53 -19.21
C TYR A 148 2.60 20.09 -19.91
N TYR A 149 1.70 19.23 -20.41
CA TYR A 149 0.47 19.68 -21.11
C TYR A 149 -0.50 20.43 -20.20
N ARG A 150 -0.63 20.00 -18.93
CA ARG A 150 -1.42 20.73 -17.93
C ARG A 150 -0.91 22.16 -17.73
N LYS A 151 0.40 22.38 -17.82
CA LYS A 151 1.02 23.70 -17.67
C LYS A 151 0.98 24.52 -18.97
N SER A 152 1.26 23.91 -20.11
CA SER A 152 1.38 24.61 -21.38
C SER A 152 0.04 24.89 -22.06
N SER A 153 -0.97 24.06 -21.85
CA SER A 153 -2.29 24.15 -22.51
C SER A 153 -3.43 23.63 -21.62
N PRO A 154 -3.67 24.24 -20.45
CA PRO A 154 -4.55 23.69 -19.41
C PRO A 154 -5.99 23.42 -19.89
N ASP A 155 -6.62 24.36 -20.60
CA ASP A 155 -8.02 24.25 -20.99
C ASP A 155 -8.24 23.19 -22.08
N ILE A 156 -7.36 23.17 -23.08
CA ILE A 156 -7.40 22.19 -24.18
C ILE A 156 -7.13 20.80 -23.62
N PHE A 157 -6.08 20.66 -22.80
CA PHE A 157 -5.71 19.39 -22.20
C PHE A 157 -6.82 18.83 -21.31
N LYS A 158 -7.45 19.67 -20.48
CA LYS A 158 -8.60 19.27 -19.67
C LYS A 158 -9.77 18.76 -20.53
N GLN A 159 -10.11 19.45 -21.62
CA GLN A 159 -11.16 19.01 -22.54
C GLN A 159 -10.80 17.70 -23.24
N TYR A 160 -9.54 17.54 -23.62
CA TYR A 160 -9.04 16.33 -24.29
C TYR A 160 -9.11 15.11 -23.37
N ILE A 161 -8.65 15.25 -22.12
CA ILE A 161 -8.75 14.21 -21.10
C ILE A 161 -10.21 13.84 -20.81
N ASN A 162 -11.11 14.83 -20.72
CA ASN A 162 -12.54 14.56 -20.58
C ASN A 162 -13.10 13.74 -21.75
N TRP A 163 -12.68 14.06 -22.97
CA TRP A 163 -13.08 13.31 -24.16
C TRP A 163 -12.56 11.86 -24.11
N MET A 164 -11.30 11.64 -23.75
CA MET A 164 -10.72 10.30 -23.61
C MET A 164 -11.51 9.47 -22.59
N VAL A 165 -11.79 10.03 -21.41
CA VAL A 165 -12.58 9.35 -20.35
C VAL A 165 -14.00 9.04 -20.82
N SER A 166 -14.63 9.95 -21.59
CA SER A 166 -15.98 9.73 -22.11
C SER A 166 -16.09 8.59 -23.13
N GLN A 167 -14.97 8.11 -23.68
CA GLN A 167 -14.98 6.95 -24.57
C GLN A 167 -15.23 5.63 -23.81
N GLN A 168 -15.01 5.60 -22.48
CA GLN A 168 -15.19 4.41 -21.64
C GLN A 168 -14.49 3.17 -22.22
N LEU A 169 -13.27 3.35 -22.73
CA LEU A 169 -12.49 2.26 -23.29
C LEU A 169 -11.99 1.35 -22.17
N SER A 170 -12.05 0.05 -22.42
CA SER A 170 -11.57 -1.00 -21.55
C SER A 170 -10.57 -1.86 -22.33
N PHE A 171 -9.50 -2.27 -21.66
CA PHE A 171 -8.39 -3.02 -22.25
C PHE A 171 -8.19 -4.34 -21.51
N ASP A 172 -7.75 -5.37 -22.23
CA ASP A 172 -7.59 -6.71 -21.65
C ASP A 172 -6.24 -6.86 -20.94
N SER A 173 -5.36 -5.86 -21.03
CA SER A 173 -4.07 -5.87 -20.33
C SER A 173 -3.54 -4.46 -20.03
N LEU A 174 -2.56 -4.40 -19.10
CA LEU A 174 -1.82 -3.17 -18.80
C LEU A 174 -1.01 -2.66 -20.01
N SER A 175 -0.50 -3.56 -20.86
CA SER A 175 0.28 -3.18 -22.04
C SER A 175 -0.59 -2.45 -23.05
N GLU A 176 -1.73 -3.03 -23.40
CA GLU A 176 -2.67 -2.43 -24.36
C GLU A 176 -3.18 -1.07 -23.89
N PHE A 177 -3.49 -0.95 -22.59
CA PHE A 177 -3.87 0.32 -21.97
C PHE A 177 -2.78 1.38 -22.18
N PHE A 178 -1.52 1.06 -21.93
CA PHE A 178 -0.45 2.02 -22.11
C PHE A 178 -0.12 2.31 -23.57
N ASP A 179 -0.20 1.32 -24.45
CA ASP A 179 0.02 1.53 -25.88
C ASP A 179 -1.04 2.50 -26.44
N TYR A 180 -2.27 2.42 -25.91
CA TYR A 180 -3.29 3.43 -26.15
C TYR A 180 -2.88 4.81 -25.61
N LEU A 181 -2.46 4.92 -24.34
CA LEU A 181 -2.06 6.23 -23.79
C LEU A 181 -0.88 6.85 -24.54
N ASP A 182 0.15 6.07 -24.89
CA ASP A 182 1.31 6.56 -25.64
C ASP A 182 0.95 7.01 -27.05
N THR A 183 -0.04 6.35 -27.68
CA THR A 183 -0.54 6.73 -29.01
C THR A 183 -1.35 8.03 -28.97
N TYR A 184 -2.17 8.22 -27.92
CA TYR A 184 -3.16 9.29 -27.86
C TYR A 184 -2.74 10.49 -27.01
N ILE A 185 -1.80 10.35 -26.08
CA ILE A 185 -1.31 11.44 -25.23
C ILE A 185 0.00 11.97 -25.82
N THR A 186 -0.13 12.63 -26.96
CA THR A 186 0.97 13.27 -27.68
C THR A 186 0.62 14.69 -28.06
N GLU A 187 1.64 15.51 -28.32
CA GLU A 187 1.47 16.92 -28.67
C GLU A 187 0.66 17.06 -29.97
N ASP A 188 0.96 16.24 -30.98
CA ASP A 188 0.26 16.24 -32.25
C ASP A 188 -1.24 15.95 -32.10
N LYS A 189 -1.60 14.99 -31.24
CA LYS A 189 -3.01 14.66 -30.98
C LYS A 189 -3.72 15.77 -30.23
N LEU A 190 -3.05 16.38 -29.25
CA LEU A 190 -3.59 17.52 -28.51
C LEU A 190 -3.79 18.74 -29.42
N LEU A 191 -2.83 19.03 -30.30
CA LEU A 191 -2.91 20.09 -31.29
C LEU A 191 -4.01 19.82 -32.32
N ALA A 192 -4.14 18.58 -32.82
CA ALA A 192 -5.23 18.20 -33.70
C ALA A 192 -6.60 18.40 -33.04
N PHE A 193 -6.75 17.98 -31.78
CA PHE A 193 -7.96 18.19 -31.00
C PHE A 193 -8.31 19.68 -30.83
N SER A 194 -7.31 20.53 -30.56
CA SER A 194 -7.50 21.99 -30.41
C SER A 194 -7.98 22.67 -31.69
N LYS A 195 -7.52 22.22 -32.86
CA LYS A 195 -7.84 22.82 -34.16
C LYS A 195 -9.22 22.42 -34.65
N ASN A 196 -9.59 21.16 -34.45
CA ASN A 196 -10.81 20.61 -35.01
C ASN A 196 -12.02 20.83 -34.10
N GLY A 197 -11.81 21.25 -32.84
CA GLY A 197 -12.87 21.30 -31.84
C GLY A 197 -13.46 19.91 -31.60
N PHE A 198 -14.42 19.84 -30.68
CA PHE A 198 -15.09 18.58 -30.33
C PHE A 198 -15.91 18.06 -31.53
N ILE A 199 -15.33 17.25 -32.42
CA ILE A 199 -16.12 16.46 -33.35
C ILE A 199 -16.67 15.29 -32.55
N SER A 200 -17.92 15.41 -32.11
CA SER A 200 -18.67 14.34 -31.45
C SER A 200 -18.56 13.04 -32.25
N PRO A 201 -18.19 11.89 -31.65
CA PRO A 201 -18.14 10.59 -32.32
C PRO A 201 -19.47 10.16 -32.96
N VAL A 202 -20.57 10.82 -32.62
CA VAL A 202 -21.91 10.53 -33.13
C VAL A 202 -22.20 11.28 -34.45
N GLN A 203 -21.55 12.42 -34.71
CA GLN A 203 -21.83 13.20 -35.92
C GLN A 203 -21.12 12.66 -37.17
N ASP A 204 -19.94 12.05 -37.02
CA ASP A 204 -19.15 11.53 -38.15
C ASP A 204 -19.63 10.18 -38.70
N ARG A 205 -20.44 9.42 -37.95
CA ARG A 205 -21.08 8.21 -38.51
C ARG A 205 -22.18 8.52 -39.54
N LEU A 206 -22.57 9.78 -39.70
CA LEU A 206 -23.61 10.22 -40.64
C LEU A 206 -23.10 11.23 -41.68
N SER A 207 -21.81 11.54 -41.67
CA SER A 207 -21.17 12.40 -42.67
C SER A 207 -20.88 11.57 -43.94
N PRO A 208 -21.44 11.94 -45.11
CA PRO A 208 -21.13 11.26 -46.38
C PRO A 208 -19.62 11.24 -46.68
N ALA A 209 -18.89 12.27 -46.24
CA ALA A 209 -17.46 12.40 -46.46
C ALA A 209 -16.64 11.36 -45.68
N PHE A 210 -17.10 10.91 -44.51
CA PHE A 210 -16.38 9.89 -43.72
C PHE A 210 -16.42 8.51 -44.38
N LEU A 211 -17.55 8.15 -45.01
CA LEU A 211 -17.67 6.89 -45.75
C LEU A 211 -16.78 6.92 -47.01
N ASP A 212 -16.74 8.06 -47.70
CA ASP A 212 -15.90 8.26 -48.88
C ASP A 212 -14.40 8.26 -48.54
N ASP A 213 -14.00 8.87 -47.41
CA ASP A 213 -12.62 8.88 -46.92
C ASP A 213 -12.18 7.49 -46.42
N MET A 214 -13.08 6.71 -45.80
CA MET A 214 -12.81 5.32 -45.44
C MET A 214 -12.65 4.42 -46.67
N ILE A 215 -13.47 4.60 -47.71
CA ILE A 215 -13.35 3.85 -48.97
C ILE A 215 -12.06 4.23 -49.72
N ALA A 216 -11.65 5.50 -49.65
CA ALA A 216 -10.41 6.00 -50.24
C ALA A 216 -9.15 5.55 -49.48
N ALA A 217 -9.25 5.27 -48.18
CA ALA A 217 -8.15 4.80 -47.35
C ALA A 217 -7.92 3.28 -47.42
N LEU A 218 -8.77 2.52 -48.11
CA LEU A 218 -8.56 1.09 -48.34
C LEU A 218 -7.45 0.88 -49.38
N PRO A 219 -6.49 -0.04 -49.16
CA PRO A 219 -5.46 -0.37 -50.13
C PRO A 219 -6.07 -0.75 -51.48
N GLN A 220 -5.53 -0.23 -52.60
CA GLN A 220 -6.04 -0.44 -53.97
C GLN A 220 -6.27 -1.93 -54.33
N GLU A 221 -5.64 -2.86 -53.62
CA GLU A 221 -5.80 -4.31 -53.78
C GLU A 221 -7.17 -4.83 -53.32
N GLN A 222 -7.98 -4.05 -52.60
CA GLN A 222 -9.37 -4.41 -52.23
C GLN A 222 -10.45 -3.73 -53.07
N GLN A 223 -10.10 -2.86 -54.03
CA GLN A 223 -11.08 -2.15 -54.86
C GLN A 223 -11.48 -2.90 -56.15
N ILE A 224 -11.00 -4.13 -56.36
CA ILE A 224 -11.43 -4.95 -57.50
C ILE A 224 -11.84 -6.35 -57.01
N SER A 225 -13.14 -6.54 -56.76
CA SER A 225 -13.94 -7.71 -57.16
C SER A 225 -15.27 -7.75 -56.40
N ALA A 226 -16.24 -6.95 -56.83
CA ALA A 226 -17.64 -7.32 -56.66
C ALA A 226 -18.17 -7.76 -58.03
N VAL A 227 -18.82 -8.93 -58.05
CA VAL A 227 -19.41 -9.65 -59.20
C VAL A 227 -18.47 -10.67 -59.88
N LYS A 228 -18.41 -11.88 -59.29
CA LYS A 228 -18.86 -13.16 -59.90
C LYS A 228 -18.77 -14.31 -58.88
N THR A 229 -19.87 -15.03 -58.68
CA THR A 229 -19.92 -16.42 -58.16
C THR A 229 -19.86 -17.41 -59.33
N PRO A 230 -19.67 -18.73 -59.14
CA PRO A 230 -18.86 -19.50 -58.18
C PRO A 230 -17.85 -20.44 -58.92
N ASP A 231 -17.14 -21.27 -58.14
CA ASP A 231 -16.42 -22.50 -58.51
C ASP A 231 -14.88 -22.51 -58.53
N SER A 232 -14.38 -23.59 -57.90
CA SER A 232 -13.14 -24.33 -58.08
C SER A 232 -11.89 -23.95 -57.24
N ASP A 233 -11.49 -24.97 -56.49
CA ASP A 233 -10.12 -25.45 -56.29
C ASP A 233 -9.21 -24.75 -55.27
N TRP A 234 -9.29 -25.30 -54.06
CA TRP A 234 -8.16 -25.39 -53.14
C TRP A 234 -7.03 -26.20 -53.79
N GLN A 235 -5.90 -25.54 -54.05
CA GLN A 235 -4.60 -26.24 -54.10
C GLN A 235 -3.62 -25.60 -53.11
N LEU A 236 -3.35 -26.39 -52.09
CA LEU A 236 -2.28 -26.28 -51.13
C LEU A 236 -1.04 -26.93 -51.77
N ASP A 237 0.03 -26.16 -52.03
CA ASP A 237 1.38 -26.74 -52.03
C ASP A 237 2.49 -25.66 -51.97
N LYS A 238 3.32 -25.79 -50.92
CA LYS A 238 4.80 -25.87 -50.98
C LYS A 238 5.65 -24.65 -51.42
N LEU A 239 6.41 -24.06 -50.48
CA LEU A 239 7.88 -24.25 -50.29
C LEU A 239 8.60 -23.03 -49.63
N ILE A 240 9.26 -23.32 -48.49
CA ILE A 240 10.65 -22.99 -48.07
C ILE A 240 11.12 -21.51 -48.00
N PRO A 241 11.85 -21.11 -46.92
CA PRO A 241 12.28 -19.73 -46.67
C PRO A 241 13.63 -19.38 -47.34
N PRO A 242 13.98 -18.09 -47.47
CA PRO A 242 15.36 -17.69 -47.65
C PRO A 242 15.97 -17.15 -46.36
N THR A 243 17.02 -17.85 -45.94
CA THR A 243 18.17 -17.31 -45.20
C THR A 243 18.77 -16.09 -45.91
N SER A 244 19.12 -15.06 -45.15
CA SER A 244 20.22 -14.16 -45.52
C SER A 244 20.94 -13.65 -44.29
N GLU A 245 22.19 -14.10 -44.16
CA GLU A 245 23.24 -13.52 -43.35
C GLU A 245 23.40 -12.03 -43.68
N THR A 246 23.51 -11.18 -42.66
CA THR A 246 24.03 -9.82 -42.83
C THR A 246 25.23 -9.62 -41.93
N LYS A 247 26.38 -9.41 -42.58
CA LYS A 247 27.68 -9.08 -41.99
C LYS A 247 27.58 -7.81 -41.15
N LEU A 248 27.93 -7.91 -39.87
CA LEU A 248 28.12 -6.77 -38.98
C LEU A 248 29.51 -6.18 -39.23
N ALA A 249 29.57 -5.03 -39.90
CA ALA A 249 30.79 -4.25 -40.05
C ALA A 249 31.06 -3.43 -38.79
N ALA A 250 32.32 -3.47 -38.34
CA ALA A 250 32.84 -2.78 -37.19
C ALA A 250 32.71 -1.25 -37.29
N ALA A 251 32.12 -0.64 -36.26
CA ALA A 251 32.17 0.80 -36.03
C ALA A 251 33.19 1.12 -34.91
N LEU A 252 33.98 2.15 -35.19
CA LEU A 252 35.11 2.65 -34.40
C LEU A 252 34.71 3.18 -33.00
N PRO A 253 35.62 3.14 -32.01
CA PRO A 253 35.36 3.66 -30.68
C PRO A 253 35.45 5.19 -30.64
N VAL A 254 34.37 5.83 -30.20
CA VAL A 254 34.32 7.25 -29.86
C VAL A 254 35.04 7.46 -28.52
N LYS A 255 36.20 8.13 -28.58
CA LYS A 255 36.92 8.67 -27.41
C LYS A 255 36.10 9.83 -26.83
N ILE A 256 35.40 9.59 -25.71
CA ILE A 256 34.87 10.67 -24.88
C ILE A 256 35.96 11.07 -23.89
N SER A 257 36.55 12.24 -24.12
CA SER A 257 37.48 12.90 -23.22
C SER A 257 36.69 13.58 -22.10
N VAL A 258 36.59 12.92 -20.94
CA VAL A 258 36.05 13.54 -19.72
C VAL A 258 37.16 14.40 -19.12
N LYS A 259 37.01 15.73 -19.24
CA LYS A 259 37.81 16.68 -18.45
C LYS A 259 37.38 16.54 -16.99
N SER A 260 38.30 16.06 -16.16
CA SER A 260 38.22 16.17 -14.71
C SER A 260 38.11 17.64 -14.31
N ILE A 261 37.00 17.99 -13.67
CA ILE A 261 36.85 19.26 -12.97
C ILE A 261 37.46 19.05 -11.59
N ASP A 262 38.60 19.69 -11.35
CA ASP A 262 39.16 19.90 -10.03
C ASP A 262 38.24 20.84 -9.25
N THR A 263 37.46 20.29 -8.31
CA THR A 263 36.89 21.06 -7.21
C THR A 263 37.68 20.76 -5.95
N SER A 264 38.64 21.63 -5.65
CA SER A 264 39.20 21.78 -4.32
C SER A 264 38.16 22.40 -3.41
N SER A 265 37.68 21.62 -2.43
CA SER A 265 36.91 22.12 -1.29
C SER A 265 37.53 21.55 -0.02
N ALA A 266 38.76 21.97 0.24
CA ALA A 266 39.38 21.84 1.55
C ALA A 266 38.95 23.06 2.38
N ASP A 267 37.78 23.00 3.03
CA ASP A 267 37.49 23.91 4.17
C ASP A 267 36.24 23.56 5.01
N THR A 268 35.85 22.28 5.09
CA THR A 268 34.69 21.90 5.95
C THR A 268 34.91 20.64 6.78
N GLU A 269 36.16 20.32 7.11
CA GLU A 269 36.51 19.15 7.94
C GLU A 269 37.35 19.53 9.17
N LYS A 270 37.02 20.65 9.83
CA LYS A 270 37.65 21.06 11.10
C LYS A 270 36.69 21.63 12.14
N ARG A 271 35.43 21.19 12.15
CA ARG A 271 34.46 21.59 13.20
C ARG A 271 33.48 20.53 13.68
N LEU A 272 33.82 19.25 13.51
CA LEU A 272 33.02 18.13 14.04
C LEU A 272 33.89 17.05 14.71
N LYS A 273 34.83 17.47 15.57
CA LYS A 273 35.56 16.56 16.47
C LYS A 273 35.75 17.22 17.83
N GLU A 274 34.65 17.58 18.49
CA GLU A 274 34.62 17.93 19.92
C GLU A 274 33.19 18.00 20.48
N SER A 275 32.36 16.99 20.19
CA SER A 275 31.16 16.76 21.01
C SER A 275 31.40 15.50 21.84
N LYS A 276 31.80 15.71 23.10
CA LYS A 276 31.82 14.67 24.13
C LYS A 276 30.47 13.94 24.12
N PRO A 277 30.44 12.60 24.18
CA PRO A 277 29.20 11.89 24.40
C PRO A 277 28.63 12.34 25.75
N THR A 278 27.50 13.03 25.74
CA THR A 278 26.72 13.27 26.95
C THR A 278 26.10 11.94 27.33
N THR A 279 26.74 11.24 28.26
CA THR A 279 26.14 10.12 28.97
C THR A 279 24.89 10.65 29.69
N VAL A 280 23.72 10.44 29.09
CA VAL A 280 22.44 10.68 29.76
C VAL A 280 22.33 9.62 30.85
N HIS A 281 22.74 9.98 32.06
CA HIS A 281 22.44 9.18 33.24
C HIS A 281 20.92 9.18 33.40
N LEU A 282 20.25 8.06 33.13
CA LEU A 282 18.87 7.85 33.56
C LEU A 282 18.87 7.94 35.10
N ASP A 283 18.36 9.05 35.63
CA ASP A 283 18.22 9.25 37.05
C ASP A 283 17.04 8.41 37.55
N THR A 284 17.33 7.25 38.14
CA THR A 284 16.35 6.31 38.71
C THR A 284 15.56 6.90 39.89
N ARG A 285 15.79 8.17 40.27
CA ARG A 285 15.27 8.83 41.48
C ARG A 285 13.86 9.43 41.38
N ARG A 286 13.08 9.17 40.33
CA ARG A 286 11.68 9.64 40.25
C ARG A 286 10.64 8.53 40.19
N LEU A 287 10.89 7.43 40.90
CA LEU A 287 9.84 6.49 41.28
C LEU A 287 9.23 6.95 42.59
N THR A 288 8.08 7.63 42.50
CA THR A 288 7.31 8.00 43.68
C THR A 288 6.38 6.83 44.01
N ARG A 289 6.70 6.08 45.08
CA ARG A 289 5.71 5.18 45.69
C ARG A 289 4.55 6.05 46.18
N PRO A 290 3.29 5.69 45.87
CA PRO A 290 2.15 6.33 46.51
C PRO A 290 2.26 6.18 48.02
N ASP A 291 1.61 7.08 48.75
CA ASP A 291 1.43 6.97 50.20
C ASP A 291 0.95 5.56 50.57
N GLN A 292 1.38 5.01 51.70
CA GLN A 292 1.14 3.61 52.10
C GLN A 292 -0.36 3.22 52.22
N ASN A 293 -1.27 4.18 52.02
CA ASN A 293 -2.72 4.02 52.05
C ASN A 293 -3.37 3.85 50.66
N TRP A 294 -2.60 3.77 49.57
CA TRP A 294 -3.18 3.52 48.24
C TRP A 294 -3.63 2.05 48.10
N ASN A 295 -4.94 1.81 48.08
CA ASN A 295 -5.50 0.48 47.83
C ASN A 295 -5.58 0.23 46.31
N SER A 296 -5.07 -0.90 45.82
CA SER A 296 -5.11 -1.26 44.40
C SER A 296 -6.53 -1.41 43.82
N SER A 297 -7.54 -1.54 44.70
CA SER A 297 -8.96 -1.51 44.36
C SER A 297 -9.55 -0.09 44.22
N ASP A 298 -8.88 0.95 44.73
CA ASP A 298 -9.28 2.35 44.58
C ASP A 298 -8.92 2.92 43.21
N ALA A 299 -7.98 2.28 42.51
CA ALA A 299 -7.80 2.48 41.09
C ALA A 299 -9.07 1.99 40.39
N LYS A 300 -10.06 2.89 40.24
CA LYS A 300 -11.32 2.65 39.53
C LYS A 300 -10.99 2.10 38.16
N MET A 301 -11.01 0.77 38.09
CA MET A 301 -10.99 0.06 36.85
C MET A 301 -12.28 0.42 36.16
N PRO A 302 -12.23 0.75 34.88
CA PRO A 302 -13.46 1.06 34.20
C PRO A 302 -14.38 -0.17 34.18
N SER A 303 -15.68 0.05 34.33
CA SER A 303 -16.70 -0.97 34.13
C SER A 303 -16.60 -1.57 32.72
N GLU A 304 -17.11 -2.80 32.53
CA GLU A 304 -17.18 -3.46 31.21
C GLU A 304 -17.88 -2.58 30.16
N GLU A 305 -18.75 -1.68 30.60
CA GLU A 305 -19.35 -0.59 29.83
C GLU A 305 -18.52 0.69 30.01
N TRP A 306 -17.60 0.96 29.07
CA TRP A 306 -16.70 2.11 29.14
C TRP A 306 -17.38 3.40 28.64
N ASN A 307 -17.79 4.30 29.54
CA ASN A 307 -18.17 5.67 29.16
C ASN A 307 -16.96 6.61 29.31
N VAL A 308 -16.45 7.04 28.17
CA VAL A 308 -15.20 7.77 27.92
C VAL A 308 -15.12 9.15 28.60
N SER A 309 -16.24 9.65 29.14
CA SER A 309 -16.39 10.94 29.82
C SER A 309 -15.85 10.98 31.26
N GLN A 310 -15.51 9.83 31.86
CA GLN A 310 -15.18 9.73 33.31
C GLN A 310 -13.69 9.87 33.67
N LEU A 311 -12.81 10.27 32.73
CA LEU A 311 -11.36 10.40 32.97
C LEU A 311 -10.93 11.88 33.13
N THR A 312 -10.87 12.39 34.35
CA THR A 312 -10.12 13.62 34.69
C THR A 312 -8.86 13.26 35.49
N PRO A 313 -7.69 13.78 35.07
CA PRO A 313 -7.23 15.05 35.63
C PRO A 313 -7.04 16.16 34.59
N GLU A 314 -7.27 17.40 34.99
CA GLU A 314 -6.91 18.61 34.23
C GLU A 314 -5.39 18.78 34.18
N LEU A 315 -4.80 18.55 33.01
CA LEU A 315 -3.55 19.18 32.62
C LEU A 315 -3.76 19.74 31.22
N GLN A 316 -3.74 21.07 31.12
CA GLN A 316 -3.84 21.79 29.85
C GLN A 316 -2.57 21.54 29.04
N PHE A 317 -2.71 20.94 27.85
CA PHE A 317 -1.60 20.76 26.92
C PHE A 317 -1.78 21.65 25.70
N VAL A 318 -0.70 22.34 25.35
CA VAL A 318 -0.56 23.11 24.13
C VAL A 318 -0.47 22.15 22.95
N SER A 319 -1.36 22.30 21.97
CA SER A 319 -1.28 21.58 20.70
C SER A 319 -0.10 22.09 19.89
N SER A 320 1.06 21.44 20.01
CA SER A 320 2.22 21.74 19.18
C SER A 320 1.94 21.40 17.71
N SER A 321 2.36 22.30 16.83
CA SER A 321 2.24 22.25 15.38
C SER A 321 2.90 21.01 14.74
N ARG A 322 2.47 20.70 13.50
CA ARG A 322 2.81 19.52 12.67
C ARG A 322 4.30 19.39 12.27
N SER A 323 5.26 19.50 13.19
CA SER A 323 6.61 19.03 12.91
C SER A 323 6.66 17.51 13.11
N SER A 324 7.22 16.79 12.14
CA SER A 324 7.45 15.35 12.21
C SER A 324 8.60 15.04 13.16
N ILE A 325 8.35 15.20 14.47
CA ILE A 325 9.30 14.78 15.50
C ILE A 325 9.51 13.26 15.38
N PRO A 326 10.76 12.77 15.27
CA PRO A 326 11.03 11.34 15.20
C PRO A 326 10.39 10.56 16.36
N VAL A 327 9.94 9.34 16.09
CA VAL A 327 9.26 8.47 17.08
C VAL A 327 10.11 8.30 18.34
N GLU A 328 11.42 8.10 18.17
CA GLU A 328 12.36 7.94 19.27
C GLU A 328 12.41 9.18 20.17
N GLU A 329 12.35 10.38 19.61
CA GLU A 329 12.36 11.61 20.41
C GLU A 329 11.04 11.76 21.19
N LYS A 330 9.89 11.48 20.58
CA LYS A 330 8.59 11.46 21.27
C LYS A 330 8.58 10.44 22.41
N TRP A 331 9.20 9.27 22.19
CA TRP A 331 9.37 8.24 23.20
C TRP A 331 10.24 8.70 24.37
N GLN A 332 11.40 9.30 24.10
CA GLN A 332 12.26 9.86 25.15
C GLN A 332 11.54 10.97 25.94
N GLN A 333 10.74 11.81 25.27
CA GLN A 333 9.90 12.81 25.93
C GLN A 333 8.83 12.19 26.83
N ALA A 334 8.19 11.09 26.40
CA ALA A 334 7.25 10.36 27.22
C ALA A 334 7.91 9.76 28.46
N LYS A 335 9.13 9.23 28.32
CA LYS A 335 9.94 8.68 29.43
C LYS A 335 10.39 9.70 30.47
N MET A 336 10.52 10.96 30.10
CA MET A 336 10.85 12.02 31.06
C MET A 336 9.73 12.25 32.10
N ARG A 337 8.51 11.77 31.84
CA ARG A 337 7.39 11.85 32.77
C ARG A 337 7.49 10.72 33.80
N SER A 338 7.26 11.04 35.06
CA SER A 338 7.34 10.05 36.15
C SER A 338 6.25 8.99 36.00
N LEU A 339 6.67 7.74 35.88
CA LEU A 339 5.78 6.58 35.94
C LEU A 339 5.37 6.32 37.39
N GLN A 340 4.07 6.24 37.65
CA GLN A 340 3.51 6.00 38.99
C GLN A 340 2.44 4.92 38.94
N VAL A 341 2.19 4.23 40.06
CA VAL A 341 1.05 3.32 40.18
C VAL A 341 -0.25 4.09 39.97
N GLY A 342 -1.17 3.51 39.20
CA GLY A 342 -2.41 4.15 38.76
C GLY A 342 -2.28 4.99 37.49
N SER A 343 -1.06 5.30 37.05
CA SER A 343 -0.87 6.02 35.78
C SER A 343 -1.22 5.14 34.58
N ILE A 344 -1.67 5.80 33.52
CA ILE A 344 -1.81 5.19 32.21
C ILE A 344 -0.45 5.16 31.55
N ALA A 345 -0.06 3.98 31.07
CA ALA A 345 1.23 3.76 30.47
C ALA A 345 1.12 2.95 29.18
N CYS A 346 2.08 3.19 28.30
CA CYS A 346 2.23 2.54 27.01
C CYS A 346 3.60 1.89 26.92
N THR A 347 3.66 0.71 26.32
CA THR A 347 4.89 -0.02 26.04
C THR A 347 5.42 0.35 24.65
N PHE A 348 6.74 0.35 24.48
CA PHE A 348 7.36 0.71 23.21
C PHE A 348 7.51 -0.50 22.29
N SER A 349 7.98 -1.66 22.78
CA SER A 349 8.18 -2.84 21.94
C SER A 349 6.86 -3.43 21.42
N ASP A 350 5.90 -3.61 22.34
CA ASP A 350 4.71 -4.43 22.09
C ASP A 350 3.47 -3.57 21.81
N ASN A 351 3.64 -2.24 21.84
CA ASN A 351 2.57 -1.26 21.64
C ASN A 351 1.29 -1.58 22.43
N SER A 352 1.47 -1.99 23.67
CA SER A 352 0.41 -2.27 24.62
C SER A 352 0.18 -1.04 25.48
N PHE A 353 -1.06 -0.84 25.94
CA PHE A 353 -1.37 0.24 26.87
C PHE A 353 -2.28 -0.24 27.97
N GLY A 354 -2.12 0.34 29.16
CA GLY A 354 -2.81 -0.12 30.35
C GLY A 354 -2.64 0.79 31.55
N VAL A 355 -2.98 0.28 32.72
CA VAL A 355 -2.82 0.97 34.01
C VAL A 355 -1.73 0.29 34.82
N VAL A 356 -0.75 1.07 35.27
CA VAL A 356 0.33 0.56 36.12
C VAL A 356 -0.26 0.13 37.46
N LYS A 357 -0.12 -1.15 37.80
CA LYS A 357 -0.60 -1.73 39.06
C LYS A 357 0.48 -1.74 40.13
N GLU A 358 1.71 -2.04 39.74
CA GLU A 358 2.85 -2.15 40.66
C GLU A 358 4.13 -1.75 39.94
N ILE A 359 5.12 -1.27 40.69
CA ILE A 359 6.47 -1.01 40.19
C ILE A 359 7.45 -1.65 41.18
N GLU A 360 8.20 -2.63 40.72
CA GLU A 360 9.14 -3.40 41.54
C GLU A 360 10.41 -3.73 40.74
N ASN A 361 11.59 -3.57 41.34
CA ASN A 361 12.86 -4.11 40.83
C ASN A 361 13.10 -3.88 39.32
N SER A 362 12.94 -2.63 38.87
CA SER A 362 13.12 -2.20 37.47
C SER A 362 12.05 -2.71 36.49
N ASN A 363 10.97 -3.29 36.98
CA ASN A 363 9.80 -3.69 36.21
C ASN A 363 8.55 -2.95 36.68
N ALA A 364 7.59 -2.80 35.78
CA ALA A 364 6.25 -2.32 36.07
C ALA A 364 5.24 -3.40 35.68
N LEU A 365 4.36 -3.73 36.63
CA LEU A 365 3.23 -4.61 36.38
C LEU A 365 2.11 -3.77 35.78
N LEU A 366 1.81 -3.99 34.51
CA LEU A 366 0.79 -3.27 33.75
C LEU A 366 -0.44 -4.15 33.62
N LYS A 367 -1.61 -3.68 34.08
CA LYS A 367 -2.88 -4.28 33.67
C LYS A 367 -3.20 -3.75 32.28
N VAL A 368 -2.94 -4.57 31.28
CA VAL A 368 -3.11 -4.23 29.87
C VAL A 368 -4.61 -4.04 29.62
N ILE A 369 -4.96 -2.94 28.96
CA ILE A 369 -6.33 -2.63 28.50
C ILE A 369 -6.48 -3.02 27.03
N GLY A 370 -5.43 -2.84 26.25
CA GLY A 370 -5.40 -3.28 24.87
C GLY A 370 -4.02 -3.21 24.26
N ARG A 371 -3.89 -3.88 23.12
CA ARG A 371 -2.69 -3.84 22.28
C ARG A 371 -3.06 -3.29 20.92
N THR A 372 -2.28 -2.33 20.44
CA THR A 372 -2.57 -1.74 19.14
C THR A 372 -2.37 -2.74 18.01
N GLN A 373 -3.10 -2.56 16.93
CA GLN A 373 -3.02 -3.32 15.69
C GLN A 373 -2.98 -2.32 14.53
N ASP A 374 -2.09 -2.57 13.59
CA ASP A 374 -2.18 -1.96 12.27
C ASP A 374 -3.22 -2.74 11.46
N MET A 375 -4.05 -2.03 10.71
CA MET A 375 -4.93 -2.64 9.71
C MET A 375 -4.39 -2.26 8.34
N VAL A 376 -3.87 -3.26 7.64
CA VAL A 376 -3.43 -3.13 6.26
C VAL A 376 -4.35 -4.02 5.45
N ASP A 377 -5.23 -3.39 4.66
CA ASP A 377 -6.23 -4.04 3.81
C ASP A 377 -7.11 -5.10 4.50
N GLY A 378 -7.55 -4.78 5.72
CA GLY A 378 -8.43 -5.63 6.51
C GLY A 378 -7.70 -6.77 7.23
N VAL A 379 -6.39 -6.91 7.05
CA VAL A 379 -5.54 -7.81 7.84
C VAL A 379 -5.03 -7.07 9.07
N LYS A 380 -5.21 -7.69 10.23
CA LYS A 380 -4.71 -7.18 11.51
C LYS A 380 -3.25 -7.58 11.67
N LEU A 381 -2.39 -6.62 11.96
CA LEU A 381 -0.96 -6.83 12.11
C LEU A 381 -0.47 -6.23 13.42
N SER A 382 0.54 -6.88 13.99
CA SER A 382 1.31 -6.29 15.09
C SER A 382 2.09 -5.09 14.55
N PRO A 383 1.88 -3.87 15.11
CA PRO A 383 2.53 -2.67 14.61
C PRO A 383 4.00 -2.64 14.99
N LYS A 384 4.79 -1.82 14.27
CA LYS A 384 6.21 -1.61 14.57
C LYS A 384 6.38 -1.01 15.98
N PRO A 385 7.51 -1.28 16.68
CA PRO A 385 7.79 -0.66 17.97
C PRO A 385 7.68 0.86 17.94
N GLY A 386 7.07 1.42 18.98
CA GLY A 386 6.86 2.85 19.14
C GLY A 386 5.66 3.43 18.39
N HIS A 387 4.80 2.59 17.80
CA HIS A 387 3.60 3.02 17.08
C HIS A 387 2.68 3.91 17.93
N LEU A 388 2.51 3.58 19.22
CA LEU A 388 1.74 4.40 20.17
C LEU A 388 2.29 5.82 20.38
N PHE A 389 3.53 6.07 19.97
CA PHE A 389 4.22 7.36 20.08
C PHE A 389 4.41 8.03 18.72
N SER A 390 4.31 7.28 17.62
CA SER A 390 4.57 7.80 16.28
C SER A 390 3.39 8.64 15.75
N SER A 391 2.16 8.20 16.00
CA SER A 391 1.03 8.59 15.18
C SER A 391 0.24 9.77 15.75
N ASN A 392 -0.03 10.75 14.86
CA ASN A 392 -1.18 11.65 14.99
C ASN A 392 -2.43 11.02 14.37
N GLU A 393 -2.35 9.73 14.01
CA GLU A 393 -3.31 8.99 13.20
C GLU A 393 -4.10 8.03 14.07
N SER A 394 -5.26 7.62 13.58
CA SER A 394 -6.08 6.63 14.26
C SER A 394 -5.43 5.25 14.23
N PHE A 395 -5.50 4.51 15.33
CA PHE A 395 -5.05 3.11 15.39
C PHE A 395 -6.18 2.19 15.87
N TYR A 396 -6.10 0.92 15.51
CA TYR A 396 -6.98 -0.13 16.01
C TYR A 396 -6.35 -0.78 17.23
N PHE A 397 -7.13 -1.36 18.13
CA PHE A 397 -6.58 -2.16 19.21
C PHE A 397 -7.47 -3.35 19.53
N VAL A 398 -6.85 -4.41 20.02
CA VAL A 398 -7.55 -5.58 20.57
C VAL A 398 -7.60 -5.42 22.08
N LYS A 399 -8.80 -5.55 22.65
CA LYS A 399 -8.99 -5.48 24.10
C LYS A 399 -8.25 -6.64 24.75
N ASP A 400 -7.50 -6.30 25.78
CA ASP A 400 -6.78 -7.24 26.63
C ASP A 400 -7.14 -6.92 28.09
N SER A 401 -7.06 -7.90 28.97
CA SER A 401 -7.30 -7.73 30.40
C SER A 401 -6.25 -8.40 31.27
N GLU A 402 -5.24 -8.99 30.63
CA GLU A 402 -4.13 -9.63 31.31
C GLU A 402 -3.25 -8.61 32.04
N THR A 403 -2.63 -9.10 33.10
CA THR A 403 -1.64 -8.32 33.84
C THR A 403 -0.26 -8.85 33.45
N GLN A 404 0.57 -7.98 32.89
CA GLN A 404 1.87 -8.34 32.33
C GLN A 404 2.97 -7.46 32.92
N SER A 405 4.15 -8.04 33.12
CA SER A 405 5.31 -7.34 33.67
C SER A 405 6.19 -6.85 32.53
N TYR A 406 6.45 -5.54 32.49
CA TYR A 406 7.32 -4.91 31.51
C TYR A 406 8.53 -4.26 32.18
N PRO A 407 9.71 -4.26 31.54
CA PRO A 407 10.84 -3.51 32.06
C PRO A 407 10.54 -2.01 32.02
N ILE A 408 10.95 -1.26 33.05
CA ILE A 408 10.77 0.20 33.13
C ILE A 408 11.36 0.91 31.90
N SER A 409 12.41 0.33 31.30
CA SER A 409 13.00 0.83 30.06
C SER A 409 12.10 0.71 28.83
N ASP A 410 11.04 -0.10 28.85
CA ASP A 410 10.12 -0.28 27.73
C ASP A 410 8.75 0.38 27.97
N ILE A 411 8.53 1.00 29.13
CA ILE A 411 7.25 1.62 29.48
C ILE A 411 7.42 3.13 29.71
N ALA A 412 6.46 3.91 29.25
CA ALA A 412 6.35 5.32 29.58
C ALA A 412 4.90 5.73 29.79
N THR A 413 4.68 6.81 30.54
CA THR A 413 3.33 7.38 30.64
C THR A 413 2.89 7.90 29.28
N CYS A 414 1.65 7.64 28.90
CA CYS A 414 1.09 8.09 27.63
C CYS A 414 -0.30 8.72 27.82
N ASP A 415 -0.69 9.59 26.89
CA ASP A 415 -1.98 10.27 26.93
C ASP A 415 -2.98 9.56 26.01
N ILE A 416 -3.81 8.69 26.59
CA ILE A 416 -4.89 8.01 25.86
C ILE A 416 -5.94 9.01 25.34
N ARG A 417 -6.04 10.25 25.83
CA ARG A 417 -6.98 11.22 25.25
C ARG A 417 -6.59 11.63 23.84
N ARG A 418 -5.30 11.68 23.52
CA ARG A 418 -4.85 11.82 22.12
C ARG A 418 -5.23 10.60 21.30
N LEU A 419 -5.22 9.42 21.91
CA LEU A 419 -5.69 8.18 21.29
C LEU A 419 -7.23 8.14 21.09
N LYS A 420 -8.02 9.06 21.67
CA LYS A 420 -9.48 9.14 21.46
C LYS A 420 -9.88 9.89 20.17
N GLN A 421 -8.99 10.72 19.64
CA GLN A 421 -9.24 11.42 18.37
C GLN A 421 -9.02 10.49 17.16
N ALA A 422 -8.44 9.31 17.39
CA ALA A 422 -8.55 8.16 16.52
C ALA A 422 -10.02 7.73 16.44
N HIS A 423 -10.65 7.74 15.27
CA HIS A 423 -12.03 7.32 15.11
C HIS A 423 -12.28 5.93 15.75
N TRP A 424 -13.03 5.90 16.85
CA TRP A 424 -13.62 4.67 17.38
C TRP A 424 -14.72 4.22 16.43
N VAL A 425 -14.35 3.54 15.34
CA VAL A 425 -15.33 2.77 14.58
C VAL A 425 -15.63 1.55 15.44
N ASN A 426 -16.74 1.59 16.17
CA ASN A 426 -17.37 0.40 16.76
C ASN A 426 -17.86 -0.53 15.63
N LYS A 427 -16.95 -1.08 14.82
CA LYS A 427 -17.17 -2.34 14.12
C LYS A 427 -16.60 -3.40 15.05
N VAL A 428 -17.42 -3.82 16.01
CA VAL A 428 -17.21 -5.09 16.70
C VAL A 428 -17.36 -6.16 15.62
N ILE A 429 -16.26 -6.49 14.93
CA ILE A 429 -16.15 -7.77 14.24
C ILE A 429 -15.98 -8.76 15.38
N ALA A 430 -17.11 -9.28 15.88
CA ALA A 430 -17.10 -10.42 16.76
C ALA A 430 -16.30 -11.52 16.05
N ALA A 431 -15.19 -11.93 16.65
CA ALA A 431 -14.50 -13.13 16.23
C ALA A 431 -15.47 -14.30 16.43
N ASN A 432 -15.85 -14.95 15.33
CA ASN A 432 -16.31 -16.34 15.37
C ASN A 432 -15.08 -17.23 15.25
#